data_AF-A0A950VIK3-F1
#
_entry.id   AF-A0A950VIK3-F1
#
_cell.length_a   1.000
_cell.length_b   1.000
_cell.length_c   1.000
_cell.angle_alpha   90.00
_cell.angle_beta   90.00
_cell.angle_gamma   90.00
#
_symmetry.space_group_name_H-M   'P 1'
#
loop_
_entity.id
_entity.type
_entity.pdbx_description
1 polymer ?
#
loop_
_entity_poly.entity_id
_entity_poly.type
_entity_poly.pdbx_seq_one_letter_code
_entity_poly.pdbx_strand_id
1 'polypeptide(L)'
;MPDGLTLNKITAQRGISIGEAAKRVADLGWTPSYVQEANTFPTDYKITKAPRDPMKQVLRSYFPMQEEKDNRVYGALDAALRGDMFRNVEPRWIEWMKLFLAIIPFPEISA
;
A
#
# COMPACT_ATOMS: atom_id res chain seq x y z
N MET A 1 -42.28 4.93 -10.17
CA MET A 1 -42.01 4.82 -8.73
C MET A 1 -40.58 4.31 -8.60
N PRO A 2 -39.64 5.04 -7.98
CA PRO A 2 -38.27 4.58 -7.84
C PRO A 2 -38.27 3.40 -6.85
N ASP A 3 -37.86 2.22 -7.30
CA ASP A 3 -37.70 1.05 -6.43
C ASP A 3 -36.72 1.39 -5.30
N GLY A 4 -37.28 1.61 -4.10
CA GLY A 4 -36.54 2.05 -2.93
C GLY A 4 -35.42 1.07 -2.58
N LEU A 5 -34.21 1.61 -2.39
CA LEU A 5 -33.09 0.90 -1.79
C LEU A 5 -33.49 0.52 -0.35
N THR A 6 -33.85 -0.74 -0.12
CA THR A 6 -34.09 -1.24 1.24
C THR A 6 -32.77 -1.67 1.87
N LEU A 7 -32.64 -1.53 3.19
CA LEU A 7 -31.42 -1.90 3.94
C LEU A 7 -30.97 -3.33 3.62
N ASN A 8 -31.92 -4.26 3.48
CA ASN A 8 -31.67 -5.66 3.11
C ASN A 8 -31.06 -5.81 1.71
N LYS A 9 -31.41 -4.94 0.74
CA LYS A 9 -30.81 -4.95 -0.60
C LYS A 9 -29.39 -4.38 -0.60
N ILE A 10 -29.10 -3.44 0.31
CA ILE A 10 -27.77 -2.85 0.48
C ILE A 10 -26.82 -3.87 1.14
N THR A 11 -27.27 -4.56 2.19
CA THR A 11 -26.47 -5.58 2.89
C THR A 11 -26.31 -6.87 2.09
N ALA A 12 -27.29 -7.23 1.25
CA ALA A 12 -27.20 -8.35 0.32
C ALA A 12 -26.40 -8.05 -0.96
N GLN A 13 -25.91 -6.82 -1.14
CA GLN A 13 -25.17 -6.45 -2.33
C GLN A 13 -23.85 -7.21 -2.37
N ARG A 14 -23.71 -8.08 -3.38
CA ARG A 14 -22.53 -8.92 -3.58
C ARG A 14 -21.30 -8.02 -3.63
N GLY A 15 -20.31 -8.31 -2.77
CA GLY A 15 -19.09 -7.51 -2.69
C GLY A 15 -18.43 -7.38 -4.06
N ILE A 16 -18.02 -6.16 -4.42
CA ILE A 16 -17.31 -5.88 -5.66
C ILE A 16 -15.97 -6.64 -5.64
N SER A 17 -15.61 -7.27 -6.75
CA SER A 17 -14.31 -7.95 -6.88
C SER A 17 -13.16 -6.93 -6.84
N ILE A 18 -11.99 -7.34 -6.37
CA ILE A 18 -10.82 -6.44 -6.27
C ILE A 18 -10.48 -5.83 -7.64
N GLY A 19 -10.53 -6.62 -8.70
CA GLY A 19 -10.24 -6.13 -10.07
C GLY A 19 -11.25 -5.13 -10.58
N GLU A 20 -12.54 -5.29 -10.22
CA GLU A 20 -13.58 -4.33 -10.57
C GLU A 20 -13.47 -3.05 -9.74
N ALA A 21 -13.16 -3.17 -8.44
CA ALA A 21 -12.90 -2.01 -7.59
C ALA A 21 -11.70 -1.20 -8.08
N ALA A 22 -10.59 -1.86 -8.45
CA ALA A 22 -9.41 -1.20 -9.02
C ALA A 22 -9.75 -0.47 -10.33
N LYS A 23 -10.59 -1.06 -11.19
CA LYS A 23 -11.05 -0.40 -12.42
C LYS A 23 -11.85 0.87 -12.11
N ARG A 24 -12.80 0.80 -11.18
CA ARG A 24 -13.62 1.96 -10.78
C ARG A 24 -12.78 3.08 -10.16
N VAL A 25 -11.73 2.76 -9.40
CA VAL A 25 -10.80 3.76 -8.86
C VAL A 25 -10.01 4.45 -9.98
N ALA A 26 -9.59 3.72 -11.01
CA ALA A 26 -8.91 4.31 -12.15
C ALA A 26 -9.80 5.29 -12.94
N ASP A 27 -11.12 5.06 -12.95
CA ASP A 27 -12.09 5.92 -13.62
C ASP A 27 -12.45 7.21 -12.83
N LEU A 28 -11.89 7.42 -11.62
CA LEU A 28 -12.15 8.62 -10.81
C LEU A 28 -11.45 9.88 -11.32
N GLY A 29 -10.45 9.76 -12.18
CA GLY A 29 -9.73 10.91 -12.74
C GLY A 29 -10.61 11.69 -13.73
N TRP A 30 -10.78 12.99 -13.51
CA TRP A 30 -11.45 13.89 -14.44
C TRP A 30 -10.58 15.13 -14.73
N THR A 31 -10.71 15.69 -15.92
CA THR A 31 -10.05 16.95 -16.29
C THR A 31 -11.00 18.13 -16.06
N PRO A 32 -10.70 19.06 -15.13
CA PRO A 32 -11.55 20.21 -14.87
C PRO A 32 -11.54 21.19 -16.05
N SER A 33 -12.71 21.72 -16.44
CA SER A 33 -12.83 22.71 -17.52
C SER A 33 -12.69 24.17 -17.05
N TYR A 34 -12.72 24.40 -15.74
CA TYR A 34 -12.82 25.73 -15.13
C TYR A 34 -11.51 26.22 -14.49
N VAL A 35 -10.49 25.37 -14.41
CA VAL A 35 -9.16 25.70 -13.87
C VAL A 35 -8.09 25.04 -14.73
N GLN A 36 -7.00 25.75 -14.99
CA GLN A 36 -5.81 25.19 -15.61
C GLN A 36 -5.07 24.31 -14.58
N GLU A 37 -4.83 23.04 -14.91
CA GLU A 37 -4.05 22.14 -14.05
C GLU A 37 -2.67 22.75 -13.80
N ALA A 38 -2.38 23.04 -12.53
CA ALA A 38 -1.06 23.49 -12.11
C ALA A 38 -0.13 22.28 -12.07
N ASN A 39 0.96 22.32 -12.85
CA ASN A 39 2.04 21.35 -12.69
C ASN A 39 2.74 21.64 -11.36
N THR A 40 2.45 20.83 -10.34
CA THR A 40 3.08 20.94 -9.01
C THR A 40 4.60 20.79 -9.11
N PHE A 41 5.09 20.02 -10.08
CA PHE A 41 6.52 19.80 -10.33
C PHE A 41 6.85 20.03 -11.81
N PRO A 42 7.88 20.83 -12.12
CA PRO A 42 8.33 21.00 -13.50
C PRO A 42 8.87 19.67 -14.03
N THR A 43 8.43 19.28 -15.22
CA THR A 43 8.85 18.03 -15.86
C THR A 43 8.96 18.25 -17.37
N ASP A 44 10.03 17.70 -17.96
CA ASP A 44 10.20 17.66 -19.41
C ASP A 44 9.42 16.49 -20.05
N TYR A 45 8.90 15.57 -19.23
CA TYR A 45 8.22 14.36 -19.68
C TYR A 45 6.70 14.54 -19.72
N LYS A 46 6.08 14.04 -20.81
CA LYS A 46 4.62 14.00 -20.98
C LYS A 46 4.12 12.56 -20.96
N ILE A 47 3.35 12.19 -19.93
CA ILE A 47 2.71 10.88 -19.86
C ILE A 47 1.40 10.95 -20.67
N THR A 48 1.41 10.37 -21.87
CA THR A 48 0.25 10.42 -22.80
C THR A 48 -0.87 9.44 -22.43
N LYS A 49 -0.55 8.39 -21.69
CA LYS A 49 -1.48 7.36 -21.25
C LYS A 49 -1.17 6.98 -19.82
N ALA A 50 -2.19 6.92 -18.96
CA ALA A 50 -2.04 6.42 -17.61
C ALA A 50 -1.45 4.99 -17.64
N PRO A 51 -0.32 4.74 -16.95
CA PRO A 51 0.28 3.42 -16.90
C PRO A 51 -0.69 2.45 -16.20
N ARG A 52 -0.73 1.20 -16.69
CA ARG A 52 -1.54 0.15 -16.06
C ARG A 52 -0.73 -0.51 -14.96
N ASP A 53 -1.24 -0.46 -13.74
CA ASP A 53 -0.65 -1.19 -12.63
C ASP A 53 -0.95 -2.71 -12.77
N PRO A 54 0.08 -3.57 -12.88
CA PRO A 54 -0.12 -5.02 -12.88
C PRO A 54 -0.65 -5.54 -11.54
N MET A 55 -0.34 -4.87 -10.42
CA MET A 55 -0.74 -5.25 -9.07
C MET A 55 -2.01 -4.48 -8.68
N LYS A 56 -3.17 -5.06 -8.97
CA LYS A 56 -4.50 -4.46 -8.72
C LYS A 56 -4.86 -4.44 -7.23
N GLN A 57 -4.12 -3.71 -6.42
CA GLN A 57 -4.42 -3.54 -5.00
C GLN A 57 -5.37 -2.36 -4.79
N VAL A 58 -6.33 -2.56 -3.90
CA VAL A 58 -7.28 -1.54 -3.46
C VAL A 58 -7.18 -1.47 -1.94
N LEU A 59 -7.55 -0.34 -1.33
CA LEU A 59 -7.43 -0.10 0.11
C LEU A 59 -7.92 -1.30 0.98
N ARG A 60 -9.08 -1.86 0.60
CA ARG A 60 -9.69 -3.02 1.27
C ARG A 60 -8.85 -4.30 1.20
N SER A 61 -8.07 -4.50 0.13
CA SER A 61 -7.16 -5.65 0.02
C SER A 61 -5.78 -5.35 0.62
N TYR A 62 -5.34 -4.10 0.57
CA TYR A 62 -4.02 -3.70 1.04
C TYR A 62 -3.90 -3.80 2.57
N PHE A 63 -4.85 -3.23 3.32
CA PHE A 63 -4.73 -3.19 4.78
C PHE A 63 -4.69 -4.57 5.45
N PRO A 64 -5.63 -5.51 5.20
CA PRO A 64 -5.56 -6.82 5.84
C PRO A 64 -4.28 -7.60 5.49
N MET A 65 -3.80 -7.45 4.25
CA MET A 65 -2.57 -8.09 3.80
C MET A 65 -1.33 -7.51 4.52
N GLN A 66 -1.24 -6.20 4.70
CA GLN A 66 -0.11 -5.60 5.42
C GLN A 66 -0.20 -5.87 6.92
N GLU A 67 -1.40 -5.83 7.49
CA GLU A 67 -1.64 -6.19 8.89
C GLU A 67 -1.19 -7.62 9.19
N GLU A 68 -1.48 -8.58 8.31
CA GLU A 68 -1.01 -9.96 8.46
C GLU A 68 0.53 -10.07 8.44
N LYS A 69 1.18 -9.30 7.55
CA LYS A 69 2.65 -9.28 7.49
C LYS A 69 3.24 -8.67 8.76
N ASP A 70 2.71 -7.55 9.23
CA ASP A 70 3.18 -6.89 10.44
C ASP A 70 3.02 -7.79 11.65
N ASN A 71 1.83 -8.40 11.83
CA ASN A 71 1.58 -9.32 12.94
C ASN A 71 2.58 -10.49 12.96
N ARG A 72 2.94 -11.04 11.80
CA ARG A 72 3.92 -12.12 11.70
C ARG A 72 5.34 -11.65 11.99
N VAL A 73 5.74 -10.51 11.44
CA VAL A 73 7.09 -9.94 11.64
C VAL A 73 7.32 -9.57 13.10
N TYR A 74 6.40 -8.83 13.70
CA TYR A 74 6.52 -8.42 15.10
C TYR A 74 6.36 -9.61 16.06
N GLY A 75 5.50 -10.57 15.75
CA GLY A 75 5.38 -11.81 16.51
C GLY A 75 6.68 -12.63 16.51
N ALA A 76 7.32 -12.76 15.34
CA ALA A 76 8.62 -13.43 15.24
C ALA A 76 9.72 -12.65 15.97
N LEU A 77 9.69 -11.31 15.94
CA LEU A 77 10.67 -10.47 16.62
C LEU A 77 10.56 -10.57 18.15
N ASP A 78 9.35 -10.59 18.71
CA ASP A 78 9.15 -10.82 20.16
C ASP A 78 9.60 -12.22 20.58
N ALA A 79 9.30 -13.25 19.78
CA ALA A 79 9.80 -14.61 20.03
C ALA A 79 11.34 -14.68 19.99
N ALA A 80 11.97 -13.98 19.04
CA ALA A 80 13.42 -13.94 18.91
C ALA A 80 14.10 -13.20 20.08
N LEU A 81 13.47 -12.15 20.61
CA LEU A 81 13.93 -11.43 21.79
C LEU A 81 13.89 -12.34 23.03
N ARG A 82 12.79 -13.09 23.22
CA ARG A 82 12.67 -14.05 24.34
C ARG A 82 13.65 -15.21 24.23
N GLY A 83 14.01 -15.60 23.01
CA GLY A 83 15.02 -16.63 22.75
C GLY A 83 16.46 -16.15 22.86
N ASP A 84 16.71 -14.90 23.26
CA ASP A 84 18.04 -14.27 23.32
C ASP A 84 18.84 -14.46 22.01
N MET A 85 18.15 -14.53 20.86
CA MET A 85 18.76 -14.91 19.59
C MET A 85 19.90 -13.97 19.18
N PHE A 86 19.82 -12.70 19.59
CA PHE A 86 20.83 -11.67 19.32
C PHE A 86 22.19 -11.96 19.96
N ARG A 87 22.26 -12.75 21.04
CA ARG A 87 23.52 -13.14 21.69
C ARG A 87 24.26 -14.25 20.95
N ASN A 88 23.54 -14.99 20.10
CA ASN A 88 24.06 -16.15 19.38
C ASN A 88 24.48 -15.82 17.93
N VAL A 89 24.42 -14.54 17.53
CA VAL A 89 24.77 -14.08 16.19
C VAL A 89 26.25 -13.73 16.12
N GLU A 90 26.89 -14.06 15.01
CA GLU A 90 28.29 -13.70 14.72
C GLU A 90 28.50 -12.19 14.88
N PRO A 91 29.48 -11.73 15.69
CA PRO A 91 29.71 -10.30 15.92
C PRO A 91 29.93 -9.50 14.63
N ARG A 92 30.61 -10.09 13.64
CA ARG A 92 30.82 -9.46 12.33
C ARG A 92 29.51 -9.19 11.58
N TRP A 93 28.50 -10.05 11.73
CA TRP A 93 27.19 -9.83 11.13
C TRP A 93 26.45 -8.67 11.80
N ILE A 94 26.56 -8.55 13.14
CA ILE A 94 25.97 -7.45 13.90
C ILE A 94 26.55 -6.10 13.42
N GLU A 95 27.86 -6.01 13.18
CA GLU A 95 28.46 -4.78 12.66
C GLU A 95 27.91 -4.37 11.28
N TRP A 96 27.66 -5.33 10.39
CA TRP A 96 27.02 -5.04 9.11
C TRP A 96 25.57 -4.59 9.25
N MET A 97 24.81 -5.18 10.19
CA MET A 97 23.43 -4.78 10.46
C MET A 97 23.33 -3.34 10.98
N LYS A 98 24.31 -2.86 11.76
CA LYS A 98 24.34 -1.45 12.19
C LYS A 98 24.37 -0.48 11.00
N LEU A 99 25.20 -0.75 10.00
CA LEU A 99 25.28 0.09 8.79
C LEU A 99 23.97 0.04 8.00
N PHE A 100 23.40 -1.16 7.84
CA PHE A 100 22.15 -1.33 7.09
C PHE A 100 20.98 -0.57 7.74
N LEU A 101 20.80 -0.75 9.05
CA LEU A 101 19.73 -0.10 9.81
C LEU A 101 19.93 1.40 9.97
N ALA A 102 21.18 1.90 9.92
CA ALA A 102 21.44 3.33 9.98
C ALA A 102 21.16 4.04 8.65
N ILE A 103 21.38 3.37 7.51
CA ILE A 103 21.34 4.03 6.19
C ILE A 103 20.00 3.83 5.51
N ILE A 104 19.49 2.60 5.43
CA ILE A 104 18.32 2.24 4.61
C ILE A 104 17.02 2.95 5.02
N PRO A 105 16.73 3.22 6.31
CA PRO A 105 15.51 3.93 6.67
C PRO A 105 15.39 5.33 6.07
N PHE A 106 16.51 6.01 5.77
CA PHE A 106 16.47 7.35 5.19
C PHE A 106 15.90 7.35 3.75
N PRO A 107 16.43 6.53 2.81
CA PRO A 107 15.77 6.30 1.53
C PRO A 107 14.33 5.84 1.63
N GLU A 108 14.01 4.90 2.51
CA GLU A 108 12.65 4.32 2.64
C GLU A 108 11.60 5.35 3.07
N ILE A 109 11.96 6.33 3.91
CA ILE A 109 11.05 7.43 4.30
C ILE A 109 10.93 8.48 3.18
N SER A 110 11.99 8.66 2.39
CA SER A 110 12.03 9.66 1.33
C SER A 110 11.39 9.22 0.00
N ALA A 111 11.19 7.91 -0.18
CA ALA A 111 10.59 7.29 -1.36
C ALA A 111 9.06 7.36 -1.35
#